data_AF-A0A5S3XKA2-F1
#
_entry.id   AF-A0A5S3XKA2-F1
#
_cell.length_a   1.000
_cell.length_b   1.000
_cell.length_c   1.000
_cell.angle_alpha   90.00
_cell.angle_beta   90.00
_cell.angle_gamma   90.00
#
_symmetry.space_group_name_H-M   'P 1'
#
loop_
_entity.id
_entity.type
_entity.pdbx_description
1 polymer ?
#
loop_
_entity_poly.entity_id
_entity_poly.type
_entity_poly.pdbx_seq_one_letter_code
_entity_poly.pdbx_strand_id
1 'polypeptide(L)'
;MRKAIFTLAIGDNPMYQAAILSFKHYADKVGADLIVSDELHYPINIHDPHYGANPAWAEKLRIGELLKEYDRVLYLDADILISPSAQDIFKQYTDPMVIYMLNEGAICDRKFERQLIENKLGRLNWPM
;
A
#
# COMPACT_ATOMS: atom_id res chain seq x y z
N MET A 1 -12.69 12.22 -13.46
CA MET A 1 -11.69 11.95 -12.43
C MET A 1 -10.82 10.79 -12.89
N ARG A 2 -9.54 11.04 -13.17
CA ARG A 2 -8.54 10.01 -13.49
C ARG A 2 -8.13 9.33 -12.19
N LYS A 3 -8.24 8.01 -12.15
CA LYS A 3 -7.96 7.19 -10.96
C LYS A 3 -6.92 6.14 -11.32
N ALA A 4 -5.99 5.89 -10.42
CA ALA A 4 -5.05 4.79 -10.54
C ALA A 4 -5.12 3.88 -9.31
N ILE A 5 -4.91 2.59 -9.54
CA ILE A 5 -4.52 1.61 -8.54
C ILE A 5 -3.05 1.28 -8.81
N PHE A 6 -2.20 1.46 -7.80
CA PHE A 6 -0.77 1.27 -7.90
C PHE A 6 -0.31 0.16 -6.97
N THR A 7 0.52 -0.76 -7.46
CA THR A 7 1.09 -1.84 -6.67
C THR A 7 2.54 -2.13 -7.08
N LEU A 8 3.30 -2.75 -6.17
CA LEU A 8 4.67 -3.19 -6.40
C LEU A 8 4.70 -4.71 -6.46
N ALA A 9 5.07 -5.25 -7.61
CA ALA A 9 5.20 -6.68 -7.85
C ALA A 9 6.54 -6.97 -8.52
N ILE A 10 7.62 -6.69 -7.80
CA ILE A 10 9.00 -6.83 -8.30
C ILE A 10 9.45 -8.29 -8.08
N GLY A 11 9.93 -8.92 -9.15
CA GLY A 11 10.36 -10.32 -9.15
C GLY A 11 9.23 -11.31 -9.45
N ASP A 12 9.53 -12.60 -9.34
CA ASP A 12 8.65 -13.68 -9.82
C ASP A 12 7.97 -14.43 -8.66
N ASN A 13 7.17 -13.71 -7.87
CA ASN A 13 6.37 -14.32 -6.80
C ASN A 13 4.99 -14.73 -7.33
N PRO A 14 4.63 -16.03 -7.33
CA PRO A 14 3.34 -16.49 -7.83
C PRO A 14 2.13 -15.88 -7.10
N MET A 15 2.30 -15.49 -5.84
CA MET A 15 1.21 -14.87 -5.06
C MET A 15 0.78 -13.52 -5.66
N TYR A 16 1.70 -12.77 -6.26
CA TYR A 16 1.39 -11.48 -6.87
C TYR A 16 0.41 -11.62 -8.03
N GLN A 17 0.43 -12.75 -8.76
CA GLN A 17 -0.48 -12.97 -9.88
C GLN A 17 -1.94 -12.99 -9.44
N ALA A 18 -2.25 -13.59 -8.28
CA ALA A 18 -3.59 -13.60 -7.73
C ALA A 18 -4.04 -12.20 -7.28
N ALA A 19 -3.14 -11.46 -6.61
CA ALA A 19 -3.39 -10.08 -6.19
C ALA A 19 -3.65 -9.16 -7.39
N ILE A 20 -2.75 -9.16 -8.38
CA ILE A 20 -2.84 -8.37 -9.61
C ILE A 20 -4.13 -8.69 -10.37
N LEU A 21 -4.52 -9.96 -10.47
CA LEU A 21 -5.78 -10.34 -11.09
C LEU A 21 -6.99 -9.75 -10.35
N SER A 22 -6.99 -9.79 -9.02
CA SER A 22 -8.04 -9.17 -8.20
C SER A 22 -8.07 -7.64 -8.39
N PHE A 23 -6.89 -7.01 -8.52
CA PHE A 23 -6.77 -5.57 -8.73
C PHE A 23 -7.28 -5.16 -10.10
N LYS A 24 -7.01 -5.96 -11.13
CA LYS A 24 -7.52 -5.74 -12.49
C LYS A 24 -9.05 -5.75 -12.51
N HIS A 25 -9.67 -6.76 -11.90
CA HIS A 25 -11.13 -6.82 -11.81
C HIS A 25 -11.73 -5.63 -11.05
N TYR A 26 -11.07 -5.20 -9.98
CA TYR A 26 -11.53 -4.03 -9.23
C TYR A 26 -11.31 -2.72 -10.00
N ALA A 27 -10.19 -2.57 -10.69
CA ALA A 27 -9.87 -1.43 -11.57
C ALA A 27 -10.94 -1.26 -12.65
N ASP A 28 -11.31 -2.35 -13.33
CA ASP A 28 -12.39 -2.38 -14.32
C ASP A 28 -13.73 -1.96 -13.69
N LYS A 29 -14.06 -2.51 -12.50
CA LYS A 29 -15.30 -2.21 -11.77
C LYS A 29 -15.43 -0.74 -11.39
N VAL A 30 -14.34 -0.11 -10.95
CA VAL A 30 -14.36 1.28 -10.47
C VAL A 30 -13.93 2.28 -11.55
N GLY A 31 -13.53 1.83 -12.74
CA GLY A 31 -13.02 2.68 -13.81
C GLY A 31 -11.74 3.42 -13.42
N ALA A 32 -10.74 2.66 -12.95
CA ALA A 32 -9.39 3.13 -12.65
C ALA A 32 -8.36 2.41 -13.53
N ASP A 33 -7.21 3.04 -13.75
CA ASP A 33 -6.07 2.40 -14.40
C ASP A 33 -5.32 1.52 -13.37
N LEU A 34 -4.85 0.35 -13.79
CA LEU A 34 -3.97 -0.49 -12.96
C LEU A 34 -2.51 -0.27 -13.37
N ILE A 35 -1.69 0.15 -12.41
CA ILE A 35 -0.26 0.39 -12.56
C ILE A 35 0.48 -0.62 -11.69
N VAL A 36 1.22 -1.52 -12.32
CA VAL A 36 2.07 -2.50 -11.66
C VAL A 36 3.51 -2.08 -11.87
N SER A 37 4.24 -1.76 -10.80
CA SER A 37 5.70 -1.61 -10.86
C SER A 37 6.36 -2.97 -10.70
N ASP A 38 7.03 -3.42 -11.76
CA ASP A 38 7.88 -4.61 -11.80
C ASP A 38 9.38 -4.25 -11.72
N GLU A 39 9.72 -2.96 -11.78
CA GLU A 39 11.07 -2.41 -11.64
C GLU A 39 11.16 -1.25 -10.64
N LEU A 40 12.39 -0.89 -10.25
CA LEU A 40 12.70 0.22 -9.34
C LEU A 40 12.98 1.50 -10.13
N HIS A 41 12.11 2.50 -10.00
CA HIS A 41 12.29 3.84 -10.57
C HIS A 41 13.13 4.74 -9.66
N TYR A 42 13.11 4.45 -8.36
CA TYR A 42 13.93 5.12 -7.35
C TYR A 42 14.95 4.13 -6.78
N PRO A 43 16.02 3.79 -7.52
CA PRO A 43 17.01 2.84 -7.06
C PRO A 43 17.74 3.40 -5.84
N ILE A 44 17.59 2.72 -4.70
CA ILE A 44 18.36 3.00 -3.49
C ILE A 44 19.37 1.89 -3.28
N ASN A 45 20.65 2.26 -3.20
CA ASN A 45 21.71 1.36 -2.79
C ASN A 45 21.78 1.34 -1.27
N ILE A 46 21.32 0.24 -0.67
CA ILE A 46 21.40 0.03 0.78
C ILE A 46 22.68 -0.74 1.07
N HIS A 47 23.63 -0.08 1.73
CA HIS A 47 24.85 -0.71 2.22
C HIS A 47 24.65 -1.11 3.68
N ASP A 48 24.99 -2.36 4.03
CA ASP A 48 24.84 -2.93 5.37
C ASP A 48 23.41 -2.81 5.95
N PRO A 49 22.41 -3.48 5.34
CA PRO A 49 21.02 -3.32 5.75
C PRO A 49 20.78 -3.87 7.16
N HIS A 50 20.61 -2.97 8.11
CA HIS A 50 20.03 -3.31 9.41
C HIS A 50 18.52 -3.58 9.22
N TYR A 51 18.03 -4.72 9.73
CA TYR A 51 16.59 -5.05 9.82
C TYR A 51 15.79 -5.19 8.50
N GLY A 52 16.33 -5.91 7.51
CA GLY A 52 15.54 -6.38 6.35
C GLY A 52 15.11 -5.28 5.37
N ALA A 53 15.81 -4.15 5.38
CA ALA A 53 15.51 -3.02 4.50
C ALA A 53 15.52 -3.44 3.02
N ASN A 54 14.45 -3.09 2.29
CA ASN A 54 14.28 -3.45 0.89
C ASN A 54 14.17 -2.18 0.02
N PRO A 55 14.99 -2.02 -1.04
CA PRO A 55 14.89 -0.91 -1.98
C PRO A 55 13.48 -0.68 -2.55
N ALA A 56 12.65 -1.73 -2.65
CA ALA A 56 11.25 -1.64 -3.09
C ALA A 56 10.39 -0.71 -2.22
N TRP A 57 10.79 -0.39 -0.98
CA TRP A 57 10.06 0.58 -0.16
C TRP A 57 10.11 1.99 -0.73
N ALA A 58 11.21 2.36 -1.40
CA ALA A 58 11.34 3.65 -2.07
C ALA A 58 10.39 3.78 -3.24
N GLU A 59 10.08 2.66 -3.90
CA GLU A 59 9.17 2.62 -5.05
C GLU A 59 7.74 3.03 -4.66
N LYS A 60 7.34 2.86 -3.39
CA LYS A 60 6.04 3.38 -2.89
C LYS A 60 5.94 4.90 -3.02
N LEU A 61 7.06 5.63 -3.02
CA LEU A 61 7.07 7.09 -3.16
C LEU A 61 6.65 7.57 -4.56
N ARG A 62 6.63 6.67 -5.56
CA ARG A 62 6.11 6.95 -6.91
C ARG A 62 4.67 7.47 -6.91
N ILE A 63 3.90 7.19 -5.85
CA ILE A 63 2.55 7.76 -5.64
C ILE A 63 2.55 9.28 -5.84
N GLY A 64 3.60 9.99 -5.40
CA GLY A 64 3.71 11.44 -5.57
C GLY A 64 3.79 11.89 -7.03
N GLU A 65 4.49 11.14 -7.89
CA GLU A 65 4.53 11.41 -9.33
C GLU A 65 3.21 11.04 -10.00
N LEU A 66 2.61 9.90 -9.61
CA LEU A 66 1.31 9.48 -10.14
C LEU A 66 0.21 10.49 -9.83
N LEU A 67 0.24 11.14 -8.66
CA LEU A 67 -0.71 12.20 -8.30
C LEU A 67 -0.58 13.48 -9.16
N LYS A 68 0.47 13.62 -9.97
CA LYS A 68 0.57 14.71 -10.96
C LYS A 68 -0.27 14.42 -12.22
N GLU A 69 -0.56 13.15 -12.49
CA GLU A 69 -1.28 12.69 -13.67
C GLU A 69 -2.71 12.19 -13.36
N TYR A 70 -2.90 11.72 -12.13
CA TYR A 70 -4.12 11.14 -11.61
C TYR A 70 -4.67 11.98 -10.46
N ASP A 71 -5.98 12.17 -10.45
CA ASP A 71 -6.66 12.91 -9.37
C ASP A 71 -6.64 12.10 -8.06
N ARG A 72 -6.60 10.77 -8.16
CA ARG A 72 -6.62 9.84 -7.03
C ARG A 72 -5.79 8.60 -7.31
N VAL A 73 -4.96 8.21 -6.35
CA VAL A 73 -4.15 6.99 -6.40
C VAL A 73 -4.48 6.13 -5.19
N LEU A 74 -4.85 4.87 -5.42
CA LEU A 74 -4.96 3.84 -4.40
C LEU A 74 -3.69 2.98 -4.45
N TYR A 75 -2.92 2.96 -3.37
CA TYR A 75 -1.82 2.01 -3.23
C TYR A 75 -2.30 0.71 -2.58
N LEU A 76 -1.90 -0.43 -3.14
CA LEU A 76 -2.14 -1.77 -2.57
C LEU A 76 -0.86 -2.58 -2.59
N ASP A 77 -0.51 -3.21 -1.47
CA ASP A 77 0.56 -4.20 -1.44
C ASP A 77 0.14 -5.45 -2.23
N ALA A 78 1.11 -6.10 -2.91
CA ALA A 78 0.84 -7.23 -3.81
C ALA A 78 0.51 -8.54 -3.08
N ASP A 79 0.37 -8.51 -1.75
CA ASP A 79 -0.13 -9.59 -0.90
C ASP A 79 -1.59 -9.38 -0.46
N ILE A 80 -2.25 -8.30 -0.92
CA ILE A 80 -3.66 -8.02 -0.68
C ILE A 80 -4.54 -8.61 -1.79
N LEU A 81 -5.70 -9.16 -1.42
CA LEU A 81 -6.76 -9.55 -2.36
C LEU A 81 -7.97 -8.62 -2.20
N ILE A 82 -8.55 -8.18 -3.33
CA ILE A 82 -9.80 -7.42 -3.32
C ILE A 82 -10.98 -8.36 -3.57
N SER A 83 -11.93 -8.38 -2.64
CA SER A 83 -13.19 -9.12 -2.82
C SER A 83 -13.99 -8.57 -4.01
N PRO A 84 -14.64 -9.41 -4.84
CA PRO A 84 -15.57 -8.96 -5.88
C PRO A 84 -16.70 -8.08 -5.35
N SER A 85 -17.09 -8.27 -4.08
CA SER A 85 -18.11 -7.47 -3.39
C SER A 85 -17.59 -6.16 -2.79
N ALA A 86 -16.29 -5.88 -2.87
CA ALA A 86 -15.69 -4.66 -2.33
C ALA A 86 -16.36 -3.41 -2.91
N GLN A 87 -16.64 -2.43 -2.05
CA GLN A 87 -17.26 -1.19 -2.45
C GLN A 87 -16.29 -0.32 -3.26
N ASP A 88 -16.82 0.65 -4.01
CA ASP A 88 -16.01 1.63 -4.73
C ASP A 88 -15.45 2.68 -3.74
N ILE A 89 -14.18 2.52 -3.36
CA ILE A 89 -13.55 3.39 -2.38
C ILE A 89 -13.41 4.83 -2.89
N PHE A 90 -13.35 5.03 -4.21
CA PHE A 90 -13.22 6.36 -4.80
C PHE A 90 -14.52 7.16 -4.68
N LYS A 91 -15.67 6.47 -4.51
CA LYS A 91 -16.96 7.10 -4.20
C LYS A 91 -17.18 7.28 -2.70
N GLN A 92 -16.64 6.39 -1.87
CA GLN A 92 -16.81 6.45 -0.43
C GLN A 92 -15.92 7.51 0.23
N TYR A 93 -14.70 7.65 -0.26
CA TYR A 93 -13.69 8.55 0.28
C TYR A 93 -13.39 9.63 -0.75
N THR A 94 -13.99 10.81 -0.62
CA THR A 94 -14.06 11.81 -1.70
C THR A 94 -13.23 13.06 -1.47
N ASP A 95 -12.77 13.33 -0.24
CA ASP A 95 -12.00 14.53 0.06
C ASP A 95 -10.59 14.43 -0.55
N PRO A 96 -10.21 15.31 -1.50
CA PRO A 96 -8.90 15.28 -2.13
C PRO A 96 -7.79 15.86 -1.24
N MET A 97 -8.14 16.51 -0.11
CA MET A 97 -7.19 17.14 0.80
C MET A 97 -6.71 16.21 1.92
N VAL A 98 -7.15 14.94 1.92
CA VAL A 98 -6.79 13.97 2.95
C VAL A 98 -6.22 12.68 2.33
N ILE A 99 -5.37 12.02 3.11
CA ILE A 99 -4.88 10.68 2.80
C ILE A 99 -5.71 9.70 3.64
N TYR A 100 -6.34 8.74 2.96
CA TYR A 100 -7.07 7.66 3.62
C TYR A 100 -6.14 6.45 3.79
N MET A 101 -6.08 5.88 4.98
CA MET A 101 -5.25 4.72 5.30
C MET A 101 -6.04 3.72 6.14
N LEU A 102 -5.77 2.42 5.94
CA LEU A 102 -6.28 1.38 6.81
C LEU A 102 -5.51 1.41 8.14
N ASN A 103 -6.21 1.63 9.26
CA ASN A 103 -5.64 1.41 10.58
C ASN A 103 -5.76 -0.07 10.96
N GLU A 104 -4.79 -0.87 10.54
CA GLU A 104 -4.73 -2.29 10.91
C GLU A 104 -4.67 -2.51 12.43
N GLY A 105 -4.11 -1.55 13.19
CA GLY A 105 -4.02 -1.62 14.65
C GLY A 105 -5.38 -1.60 15.35
N ALA A 106 -6.44 -1.16 14.66
CA ALA A 106 -7.81 -1.22 15.18
C ALA A 106 -8.44 -2.62 15.05
N ILE A 107 -7.86 -3.51 14.23
CA ILE A 107 -8.43 -4.82 13.88
C ILE A 107 -7.50 -6.01 14.19
N CYS A 108 -6.20 -5.76 14.35
CA CYS A 108 -5.20 -6.78 14.67
C CYS A 108 -4.66 -6.58 16.09
N ASP A 109 -4.55 -7.67 16.87
CA ASP A 109 -3.95 -7.61 18.21
C ASP A 109 -2.46 -7.28 18.08
N ARG A 110 -2.06 -6.13 18.65
CA ARG A 110 -0.68 -5.65 18.67
C ARG A 110 -0.07 -5.62 20.06
N LYS A 111 -0.63 -6.35 21.03
CA LYS A 111 -0.13 -6.35 22.42
C LYS A 111 1.33 -6.74 22.52
N PHE A 112 1.76 -7.72 21.72
CA PHE A 112 3.14 -8.20 21.75
C PHE A 112 4.12 -7.13 21.27
N GLU A 113 3.86 -6.51 20.13
CA GLU A 113 4.68 -5.44 19.57
C GLU A 113 4.69 -4.21 20.50
N ARG A 114 3.54 -3.84 21.06
CA ARG A 114 3.45 -2.77 22.07
C ARG A 114 4.35 -3.07 23.26
N GLN A 115 4.32 -4.30 23.78
CA GLN A 115 5.17 -4.71 24.89
C GLN A 115 6.65 -4.66 24.54
N LEU A 116 7.05 -5.11 23.33
CA LEU A 116 8.43 -5.02 22.87
C LEU A 116 8.94 -3.57 22.83
N ILE A 117 8.10 -2.65 22.35
CA ILE A 117 8.42 -1.23 22.28
C ILE A 117 8.50 -0.61 23.69
N GLU A 118 7.53 -0.89 24.54
CA GLU A 118 7.49 -0.36 25.92
C GLU A 118 8.65 -0.89 26.77
N ASN A 119 9.10 -2.12 26.55
CA ASN A 119 10.30 -2.67 27.21
C ASN A 119 11.58 -1.88 26.85
N LYS A 120 11.59 -1.19 25.71
CA LYS A 120 12.74 -0.39 25.24
C LYS A 120 12.61 1.09 25.56
N LEU A 121 11.40 1.64 25.46
CA LEU A 121 11.15 3.08 25.53
C LEU A 121 10.45 3.52 26.83
N GLY A 122 10.06 2.56 27.68
CA GLY A 122 9.15 2.81 28.81
C GLY A 122 7.69 2.78 28.38
N ARG A 123 6.77 2.89 29.35
CA ARG A 123 5.32 2.85 29.09
C ARG A 123 4.89 4.02 28.20
N LEU A 124 4.16 3.74 27.13
CA LEU A 124 3.72 4.73 26.14
C LEU A 124 2.20 4.95 26.22
N ASN A 125 1.76 6.15 25.86
CA ASN A 125 0.34 6.45 25.70
C ASN A 125 -0.08 6.19 24.25
N TRP A 126 -0.48 4.95 23.95
CA TRP A 126 -0.90 4.56 22.61
C TRP A 126 -2.21 5.24 22.21
N PRO A 127 -2.32 5.77 20.98
CA PRO A 127 -3.60 6.25 20.46
C PRO A 127 -4.61 5.11 20.45
N MET A 128 -5.84 5.40 20.90
CA MET A 128 -6.98 4.46 20.84
C MET A 128 -7.48 4.30 19.41
#